data_AF-A0A957M3Z1-F1
#
_entry.id   AF-A0A957M3Z1-F1
#
_cell.length_a   1.000
_cell.length_b   1.000
_cell.length_c   1.000
_cell.angle_alpha   90.00
_cell.angle_beta   90.00
_cell.angle_gamma   90.00
#
_symmetry.space_group_name_H-M   'P 1'
#
loop_
_entity.id
_entity.type
_entity.pdbx_description
1 polymer ?
#
loop_
_entity_poly.entity_id
_entity_poly.type
_entity_poly.pdbx_seq_one_letter_code
_entity_poly.pdbx_strand_id
1 'polypeptide(L)'
;MPQTVVVQSEIEGYEECFVEVADGWTVRELNALADPEAWRELWLRKVVALSVDTADGEALTEPQQVVDRYDDLDVALARFVNTSLSAAVGYMATLGGAKRRVSSGATGSPTMSRTPKTTN
;
A
#
# COMPACT_ATOMS: atom_id res chain seq x y z
N MET A 1 -3.86 1.81 -16.85
CA MET A 1 -3.96 0.72 -15.84
C MET A 1 -3.92 1.38 -14.47
N PRO A 2 -4.82 1.03 -13.54
CA PRO A 2 -4.71 1.51 -12.15
C PRO A 2 -3.37 1.08 -11.57
N GLN A 3 -2.77 1.90 -10.70
CA GLN A 3 -1.54 1.48 -10.02
C GLN A 3 -1.90 0.47 -8.94
N THR A 4 -1.03 -0.49 -8.71
CA THR A 4 -1.18 -1.51 -7.68
C THR A 4 0.08 -1.60 -6.83
N VAL A 5 -0.06 -2.17 -5.64
CA VAL A 5 1.05 -2.47 -4.74
C VAL A 5 1.01 -3.95 -4.42
N VAL A 6 2.11 -4.66 -4.70
CA VAL A 6 2.29 -6.05 -4.32
C VAL A 6 2.96 -6.11 -2.96
N VAL A 7 2.31 -6.80 -2.02
CA VAL A 7 2.86 -7.11 -0.70
C VAL A 7 3.31 -8.58 -0.74
N GLN A 8 4.62 -8.80 -0.75
CA GLN A 8 5.20 -10.15 -0.71
C GLN A 8 5.29 -10.65 0.73
N SER A 9 5.07 -11.93 0.96
CA SER A 9 5.37 -12.58 2.22
C SER A 9 6.88 -12.62 2.48
N GLU A 10 7.27 -12.35 3.72
CA GLU A 10 8.65 -12.50 4.22
C GLU A 10 8.78 -13.71 5.17
N ILE A 11 7.75 -14.56 5.24
CA ILE A 11 7.71 -15.72 6.12
C ILE A 11 8.48 -16.87 5.44
N GLU A 12 9.42 -17.47 6.17
CA GLU A 12 10.18 -18.62 5.69
C GLU A 12 9.26 -19.78 5.28
N GLY A 13 9.41 -20.28 4.06
CA GLY A 13 8.57 -21.34 3.48
C GLY A 13 7.29 -20.84 2.79
N TYR A 14 6.99 -19.55 2.84
CA TYR A 14 5.85 -18.93 2.16
C TYR A 14 6.27 -17.72 1.32
N GLU A 15 7.49 -17.69 0.82
CA GLU A 15 8.05 -16.56 0.07
C GLU A 15 7.37 -16.34 -1.27
N GLU A 16 6.65 -17.34 -1.79
CA GLU A 16 5.85 -17.22 -3.02
C GLU A 16 4.48 -16.56 -2.78
N CYS A 17 4.03 -16.48 -1.51
CA CYS A 17 2.75 -15.86 -1.17
C CYS A 17 2.79 -14.33 -1.37
N PHE A 18 1.73 -13.79 -1.95
CA PHE A 18 1.58 -12.35 -2.17
C PHE A 18 0.12 -11.90 -2.13
N VAL A 19 -0.06 -10.60 -1.86
CA VAL A 19 -1.34 -9.90 -2.01
C VAL A 19 -1.11 -8.63 -2.82
N GLU A 20 -1.80 -8.49 -3.95
CA GLU A 20 -1.78 -7.29 -4.78
C GLU A 20 -3.00 -6.42 -4.49
N VAL A 21 -2.74 -5.16 -4.15
CA VAL A 21 -3.74 -4.20 -3.67
C VAL A 21 -3.86 -3.03 -4.63
N ALA A 22 -5.09 -2.67 -4.98
CA ALA A 22 -5.40 -1.49 -5.80
C ALA A 22 -5.03 -0.17 -5.10
N ASP A 23 -4.67 0.83 -5.90
CA ASP A 23 -4.52 2.22 -5.47
C ASP A 23 -5.88 2.89 -5.11
N GLY A 24 -5.88 4.21 -4.95
CA GLY A 24 -7.12 4.97 -4.74
C GLY A 24 -7.76 4.73 -3.37
N TRP A 25 -6.95 4.75 -2.30
CA TRP A 25 -7.44 4.67 -0.93
C TRP A 25 -7.84 6.03 -0.38
N THR A 26 -8.97 6.05 0.34
CA THR A 26 -9.40 7.21 1.12
C THR A 26 -9.02 7.06 2.59
N VAL A 27 -8.89 8.19 3.30
CA VAL A 27 -8.69 8.18 4.77
C VAL A 27 -9.84 7.47 5.50
N ARG A 28 -11.07 7.51 4.96
CA ARG A 28 -12.21 6.76 5.49
C ARG A 28 -11.97 5.26 5.43
N GLU A 29 -11.51 4.75 4.29
CA GLU A 29 -11.19 3.32 4.11
C GLU A 29 -10.01 2.90 4.99
N LEU A 30 -8.98 3.75 5.12
CA LEU A 30 -7.86 3.50 6.04
C LEU A 30 -8.34 3.36 7.49
N ASN A 31 -9.21 4.26 7.96
CA ASN A 31 -9.74 4.19 9.32
C ASN A 31 -10.64 2.95 9.53
N ALA A 32 -11.29 2.47 8.48
CA ALA A 32 -12.15 1.29 8.52
C ALA A 32 -11.36 -0.04 8.57
N LEU A 33 -10.05 -0.05 8.25
CA LEU A 33 -9.23 -1.26 8.36
C LEU A 33 -9.13 -1.83 9.80
N ALA A 34 -9.37 -0.99 10.81
CA ALA A 34 -9.36 -1.43 12.21
C ALA A 34 -10.66 -2.15 12.63
N ASP A 35 -11.71 -2.09 11.79
CA ASP A 35 -13.00 -2.74 12.04
C ASP A 35 -13.05 -4.10 11.33
N PRO A 36 -13.16 -5.22 12.07
CA PRO A 36 -13.24 -6.56 11.49
C PRO A 36 -14.36 -6.74 10.47
N GLU A 37 -15.51 -6.10 10.66
CA GLU A 37 -16.65 -6.25 9.75
C GLU A 37 -16.37 -5.52 8.42
N ALA A 38 -15.75 -4.34 8.50
CA ALA A 38 -15.36 -3.57 7.32
C ALA A 38 -14.16 -4.19 6.60
N TRP A 39 -13.28 -4.91 7.30
CA TRP A 39 -12.12 -5.58 6.71
C TRP A 39 -12.51 -6.51 5.57
N ARG A 40 -13.56 -7.33 5.75
CA ARG A 40 -14.06 -8.26 4.72
C ARG A 40 -14.49 -7.53 3.45
N GLU A 41 -15.25 -6.44 3.59
CA GLU A 41 -15.70 -5.63 2.45
C GLU A 41 -14.52 -4.92 1.75
N LEU A 42 -13.55 -4.42 2.52
CA LEU A 42 -12.35 -3.78 1.98
C LEU A 42 -11.48 -4.79 1.24
N TRP A 43 -11.28 -5.98 1.80
CA TRP A 43 -10.53 -7.07 1.20
C TRP A 43 -11.05 -7.40 -0.19
N LEU A 44 -12.34 -7.73 -0.29
CA LEU A 44 -12.98 -8.12 -1.56
C LEU A 44 -12.95 -7.03 -2.63
N ARG A 45 -12.85 -5.77 -2.22
CA ARG A 45 -12.87 -4.62 -3.14
C ARG A 45 -11.47 -4.14 -3.53
N LYS A 46 -10.49 -4.28 -2.65
CA LYS A 46 -9.16 -3.68 -2.81
C LYS A 46 -8.09 -4.69 -3.22
N VAL A 47 -8.27 -5.98 -2.92
CA VAL A 47 -7.37 -7.03 -3.41
C VAL A 47 -7.75 -7.37 -4.85
N VAL A 48 -6.78 -7.29 -5.76
CA VAL A 48 -6.99 -7.51 -7.21
C VAL A 48 -6.33 -8.77 -7.74
N ALA A 49 -5.31 -9.27 -7.04
CA ALA A 49 -4.68 -10.56 -7.26
C ALA A 49 -4.05 -11.04 -5.95
N LEU A 50 -3.94 -12.34 -5.74
CA LEU A 50 -3.23 -12.91 -4.61
C LEU A 50 -2.79 -14.34 -4.92
N SER A 51 -1.82 -14.82 -4.14
CA SER A 51 -1.53 -16.25 -3.96
C SER A 51 -1.22 -16.44 -2.50
N VAL A 52 -2.04 -17.20 -1.79
CA VAL A 52 -1.87 -17.47 -0.36
C VAL A 52 -2.11 -18.94 -0.12
N ASP A 53 -1.12 -19.62 0.45
CA ASP A 53 -1.24 -21.05 0.74
C ASP A 53 -2.12 -21.28 1.97
N THR A 54 -2.80 -22.41 1.99
CA THR A 54 -3.46 -22.95 3.18
C THR A 54 -2.48 -23.82 3.97
N ALA A 55 -2.82 -24.16 5.22
CA ALA A 55 -2.03 -25.08 6.02
C ALA A 55 -1.88 -26.47 5.37
N ASP A 56 -2.80 -26.84 4.47
CA ASP A 56 -2.79 -28.10 3.74
C ASP A 56 -2.03 -28.03 2.39
N GLY A 57 -1.45 -26.86 2.06
CA GLY A 57 -0.64 -26.65 0.84
C GLY A 57 -1.45 -26.36 -0.42
N GLU A 58 -2.75 -26.06 -0.30
CA GLU A 58 -3.55 -25.55 -1.42
C GLU A 58 -3.40 -24.02 -1.52
N ALA A 59 -3.18 -23.50 -2.74
CA ALA A 59 -3.11 -22.07 -3.00
C ALA A 59 -4.50 -21.45 -3.22
N LEU A 60 -4.82 -20.43 -2.42
CA LEU A 60 -5.94 -19.52 -2.65
C LEU A 60 -5.48 -18.43 -3.62
N THR A 61 -6.21 -18.19 -4.70
CA THR A 61 -5.85 -17.23 -5.75
C THR A 61 -6.90 -16.14 -5.97
N GLU A 62 -8.06 -16.27 -5.33
CA GLU A 62 -9.18 -15.33 -5.44
C GLU A 62 -9.51 -14.70 -4.08
N PRO A 63 -9.81 -13.39 -4.00
CA PRO A 63 -10.11 -12.73 -2.72
C PRO A 63 -11.24 -13.39 -1.94
N GLN A 64 -12.25 -13.91 -2.64
CA GLN A 64 -13.39 -14.60 -2.04
C GLN A 64 -12.96 -15.89 -1.32
N GLN A 65 -11.98 -16.62 -1.84
CA GLN A 65 -11.49 -17.85 -1.21
C GLN A 65 -10.86 -17.58 0.15
N VAL A 66 -10.06 -16.52 0.28
CA VAL A 66 -9.45 -16.13 1.57
C VAL A 66 -10.51 -15.80 2.61
N VAL A 67 -11.61 -15.18 2.19
CA VAL A 67 -12.72 -14.84 3.07
C VAL A 67 -13.49 -16.08 3.51
N ASP A 68 -13.75 -17.01 2.61
CA ASP A 68 -14.55 -18.20 2.88
C ASP A 68 -13.76 -19.29 3.61
N ARG A 69 -12.44 -19.27 3.48
CA ARG A 69 -11.51 -20.29 3.98
C ARG A 69 -10.44 -19.70 4.90
N TYR A 70 -10.76 -18.58 5.53
CA TYR A 70 -9.81 -17.88 6.40
C TYR A 70 -9.24 -18.78 7.50
N ASP A 71 -10.09 -19.67 8.04
CA ASP A 71 -9.74 -20.61 9.09
C ASP A 71 -8.83 -21.76 8.63
N ASP A 72 -8.64 -21.94 7.31
CA ASP A 72 -7.70 -22.92 6.73
C ASP A 72 -6.26 -22.37 6.68
N LEU A 73 -6.07 -21.07 6.96
CA LEU A 73 -4.75 -20.45 7.02
C LEU A 73 -4.05 -20.79 8.34
N ASP A 74 -2.74 -21.02 8.28
CA ASP A 74 -1.96 -21.02 9.51
C ASP A 74 -1.89 -19.60 10.12
N VAL A 75 -1.47 -19.51 11.38
CA VAL A 75 -1.46 -18.25 12.13
C VAL A 75 -0.52 -17.21 11.50
N ALA A 76 0.59 -17.64 10.86
CA ALA A 76 1.54 -16.73 10.24
C ALA A 76 0.95 -16.12 8.95
N LEU A 77 0.31 -16.93 8.12
CA LEU A 77 -0.39 -16.49 6.92
C LEU A 77 -1.64 -15.68 7.23
N ALA A 78 -2.41 -16.05 8.25
CA ALA A 78 -3.54 -15.26 8.73
C ALA A 78 -3.10 -13.84 9.15
N ARG A 79 -1.94 -13.73 9.83
CA ARG A 79 -1.34 -12.43 10.15
C ARG A 79 -0.89 -11.68 8.90
N PHE A 80 -0.23 -12.34 7.95
CA PHE A 80 0.18 -11.74 6.69
C PHE A 80 -1.02 -11.15 5.93
N VAL A 81 -2.07 -11.94 5.75
CA VAL A 81 -3.35 -11.54 5.13
C VAL A 81 -3.94 -10.32 5.83
N ASN A 82 -4.07 -10.34 7.17
CA ASN A 82 -4.64 -9.23 7.93
C ASN A 82 -3.84 -7.93 7.80
N THR A 83 -2.52 -8.02 7.67
CA THR A 83 -1.64 -6.85 7.67
C THR A 83 -1.32 -6.33 6.28
N SER A 84 -1.58 -7.11 5.23
CA SER A 84 -1.26 -6.78 3.83
C SER A 84 -1.89 -5.46 3.36
N LEU A 85 -3.18 -5.23 3.61
CA LEU A 85 -3.85 -3.97 3.22
C LEU A 85 -3.20 -2.76 3.90
N SER A 86 -2.90 -2.86 5.20
CA SER A 86 -2.24 -1.79 5.94
C SER A 86 -0.82 -1.53 5.44
N ALA A 87 -0.07 -2.59 5.10
CA ALA A 87 1.27 -2.48 4.52
C ALA A 87 1.24 -1.78 3.16
N ALA A 88 0.31 -2.17 2.28
CA ALA A 88 0.12 -1.54 0.98
C ALA A 88 -0.21 -0.04 1.10
N VAL A 89 -1.16 0.33 1.96
CA VAL A 89 -1.54 1.74 2.19
C VAL A 89 -0.40 2.53 2.81
N GLY A 90 0.33 1.95 3.77
CA GLY A 90 1.51 2.55 4.36
C GLY A 90 2.56 2.89 3.31
N TYR A 91 2.86 1.94 2.40
CA TYR A 91 3.76 2.18 1.27
C TYR A 91 3.25 3.28 0.33
N MET A 92 1.97 3.24 -0.07
CA MET A 92 1.36 4.27 -0.92
C MET A 92 1.48 5.68 -0.33
N ALA A 93 1.29 5.82 0.99
CA ALA A 93 1.43 7.10 1.67
C ALA A 93 2.86 7.68 1.54
N THR A 94 3.89 6.82 1.51
CA THR A 94 5.28 7.25 1.29
C THR A 94 5.51 7.76 -0.14
N LEU A 95 4.87 7.16 -1.14
CA LEU A 95 4.96 7.60 -2.54
C LEU A 95 4.35 8.99 -2.74
N GLY A 96 3.26 9.30 -2.03
CA GLY A 96 2.69 10.65 -1.99
C GLY A 96 3.67 11.68 -1.40
N GLY A 97 4.38 11.31 -0.34
CA GLY A 97 5.46 12.12 0.24
C GLY A 97 6.65 12.33 -0.71
N ALA A 98 7.02 11.31 -1.48
CA ALA A 98 8.06 11.39 -2.50
C ALA A 98 7.68 12.36 -3.64
N LYS A 99 6.43 12.32 -4.12
CA LYS A 99 5.93 13.29 -5.13
C LYS A 99 5.86 14.72 -4.58
N ARG A 100 5.54 14.90 -3.28
CA ARG A 100 5.51 16.20 -2.60
C ARG A 100 6.90 16.87 -2.47
N ARG A 101 7.99 16.09 -2.51
CA ARG A 101 9.38 16.61 -2.40
C ARG A 101 9.94 17.26 -3.67
N VAL A 102 9.18 17.34 -4.77
CA VAL A 102 9.60 18.00 -6.02
C VAL A 102 8.75 19.25 -6.34
N SER A 103 8.14 19.84 -5.31
CA SER A 103 7.67 21.23 -5.37
C SER A 103 8.44 22.12 -4.40
N SER A 104 9.75 21.89 -4.24
CA SER A 104 10.63 22.97 -3.81
C SER A 104 10.77 23.92 -4.99
N GLY A 105 9.86 24.88 -5.10
CA GLY A 105 10.08 26.03 -5.95
C GLY A 105 11.45 26.60 -5.62
N ALA A 106 12.28 26.76 -6.65
CA ALA A 106 13.46 27.60 -6.59
C ALA A 106 13.00 28.97 -6.04
N THR A 107 13.15 29.17 -4.73
CA THR A 107 12.97 30.47 -4.12
C THR A 107 14.17 31.25 -4.62
N GLY A 108 13.89 32.24 -5.46
CA GLY A 108 14.84 32.87 -6.38
C GLY A 108 16.19 33.20 -5.76
N SER A 109 17.22 33.07 -6.58
CA SER A 109 18.51 33.71 -6.38
C SER A 109 18.30 35.15 -5.86
N PRO A 110 19.06 35.61 -4.85
CA PRO A 110 18.98 37.00 -4.46
C PRO A 110 19.37 37.85 -5.68
N THR A 111 18.42 38.66 -6.16
CA THR A 111 18.68 39.71 -7.13
C THR A 111 19.76 40.62 -6.55
N MET A 112 20.97 40.55 -7.09
CA MET A 112 21.96 41.61 -6.91
C MET A 112 21.43 42.86 -7.60
N SER A 113 20.78 43.74 -6.85
CA SER A 113 20.53 45.12 -7.26
C SER A 113 21.86 45.83 -7.40
N ARG A 114 22.35 45.94 -8.64
CA ARG A 114 23.47 46.82 -9.01
C ARG A 114 22.89 48.21 -9.25
N THR A 115 23.02 49.10 -8.28
CA THR A 115 22.68 50.52 -8.47
C THR A 115 23.80 51.20 -9.28
N PRO A 116 23.53 51.87 -10.40
CA PRO A 116 24.53 52.67 -11.10
C PRO A 116 24.72 54.00 -10.37
N LYS A 117 25.97 54.40 -10.09
CA LYS A 117 26.30 55.78 -9.71
C LYS A 117 27.08 56.42 -10.85
N THR A 118 26.40 57.31 -11.57
CA THR A 118 26.97 58.21 -12.58
C THR A 118 27.79 59.31 -11.89
N THR A 119 28.92 59.62 -12.53
CA THR A 119 29.94 60.63 -12.23
C THR A 119 29.40 62.05 -12.09
N ASN A 120 30.06 62.84 -11.23
CA ASN A 120 30.26 64.27 -11.42
C ASN A 120 31.75 64.58 -11.16
#